data_AF-A0AA50E1J9-F1
#
_entry.id   AF-A0AA50E1J9-F1
#
_cell.length_a   1.000
_cell.length_b   1.000
_cell.length_c   1.000
_cell.angle_alpha   90.00
_cell.angle_beta   90.00
_cell.angle_gamma   90.00
#
_symmetry.space_group_name_H-M   'P 1'
#
loop_
_entity.id
_entity.type
_entity.pdbx_description
1 polymer ?
#
loop_
_entity_poly.entity_id
_entity_poly.type
_entity_poly.pdbx_seq_one_letter_code
_entity_poly.pdbx_strand_id
1 'polypeptide(L)' 'MATSENLRKIFFQILEENKNTITVLQFCKAAEIDGKEAKEYLDQKAIEFNATFEASESGGIIYKFP' A
#
# COMPACT_ATOMS: atom_id res chain seq x y z
N MET A 1 5.97 4.24 -17.06
CA MET A 1 6.60 3.98 -15.75
C MET A 1 6.01 4.97 -14.77
N ALA A 2 5.31 4.50 -13.73
CA ALA A 2 4.79 5.39 -12.70
C ALA A 2 5.98 6.09 -12.02
N THR A 3 5.95 7.41 -11.91
CA THR A 3 6.98 8.18 -11.18
C THR A 3 6.77 8.01 -9.67
N SER A 4 7.85 8.10 -8.89
CA SER A 4 7.81 7.96 -7.43
C SER A 4 6.81 8.91 -6.75
N GLU A 5 6.58 10.09 -7.34
CA GLU A 5 5.57 11.05 -6.90
C GLU A 5 4.13 10.55 -7.11
N ASN A 6 3.87 9.86 -8.23
CA ASN A 6 2.56 9.30 -8.52
C ASN A 6 2.20 8.18 -7.52
N LEU A 7 3.14 7.28 -7.26
CA LEU A 7 2.98 6.21 -6.26
C LEU A 7 2.67 6.79 -4.87
N ARG A 8 3.38 7.85 -4.48
CA ARG A 8 3.15 8.54 -3.22
C ARG A 8 1.75 9.16 -3.16
N LYS A 9 1.31 9.83 -4.23
CA LYS A 9 -0.03 10.42 -4.29
C LYS A 9 -1.12 9.36 -4.12
N ILE A 10 -1.01 8.26 -4.85
CA ILE A 10 -1.94 7.14 -4.81
C ILE A 10 -1.97 6.50 -3.42
N PHE A 11 -0.80 6.32 -2.81
CA PHE A 11 -0.67 5.80 -1.45
C PHE A 11 -1.48 6.64 -0.45
N PHE A 12 -1.26 7.95 -0.40
CA PHE A 12 -1.98 8.82 0.53
C PHE A 12 -3.48 8.88 0.24
N GLN A 13 -3.86 8.92 -1.04
CA GLN A 13 -5.27 8.90 -1.42
C GLN A 13 -5.98 7.64 -0.88
N ILE A 14 -5.39 6.47 -1.03
CA ILE A 14 -5.99 5.21 -0.53
C ILE A 14 -6.08 5.24 1.00
N LEU A 15 -5.06 5.74 1.70
CA LEU A 15 -5.09 5.83 3.17
C LEU A 15 -6.22 6.75 3.66
N GLU A 16 -6.44 7.90 3.00
CA GLU A 16 -7.55 8.81 3.31
C GLU A 16 -8.92 8.12 3.12
N GLU A 17 -9.07 7.32 2.07
CA GLU A 17 -10.32 6.61 1.77
C GLU A 17 -10.55 5.38 2.68
N ASN A 18 -9.48 4.72 3.15
CA ASN A 18 -9.53 3.41 3.82
C ASN A 18 -9.10 3.45 5.29
N LYS A 19 -9.22 4.61 5.95
CA LYS A 19 -8.90 4.79 7.38
C LYS A 19 -7.48 4.34 7.73
N ASN A 20 -6.50 4.81 6.97
CA ASN A 20 -5.08 4.46 7.10
C ASN A 20 -4.76 2.98 6.89
N THR A 21 -5.62 2.25 6.17
CA THR A 21 -5.35 0.87 5.78
C THR A 21 -5.19 0.73 4.27
N ILE A 22 -4.32 -0.19 3.84
CA ILE A 22 -4.08 -0.43 2.43
C ILE A 22 -3.62 -1.86 2.20
N THR A 23 -4.18 -2.50 1.17
CA THR A 23 -3.72 -3.82 0.73
C THR A 23 -2.80 -3.71 -0.48
N VAL A 24 -1.93 -4.72 -0.65
CA VAL A 24 -1.07 -4.83 -1.86
C VAL A 24 -1.92 -4.78 -3.12
N LEU A 25 -3.09 -5.44 -3.12
CA LEU A 25 -3.99 -5.49 -4.29
C LEU A 25 -4.62 -4.13 -4.60
N GLN A 26 -5.05 -3.37 -3.59
CA GLN A 26 -5.59 -2.02 -3.78
C GLN A 26 -4.53 -1.09 -4.39
N PHE A 27 -3.31 -1.12 -3.84
CA PHE A 27 -2.22 -0.29 -4.34
C PHE A 27 -1.80 -0.69 -5.75
N CYS A 28 -1.66 -1.98 -6.01
CA CYS A 28 -1.37 -2.56 -7.33
C CYS A 28 -2.38 -2.08 -8.39
N LYS A 29 -3.69 -2.19 -8.10
CA LYS A 29 -4.74 -1.74 -9.02
C LYS A 29 -4.74 -0.23 -9.25
N ALA A 30 -4.52 0.57 -8.21
CA ALA A 30 -4.58 2.02 -8.31
C ALA A 30 -3.34 2.61 -8.99
N ALA A 31 -2.16 2.03 -8.75
CA ALA A 31 -0.90 2.45 -9.34
C ALA A 31 -0.59 1.80 -10.69
N GLU A 32 -1.38 0.81 -11.11
CA GLU A 32 -1.18 0.06 -12.36
C GLU A 32 0.23 -0.55 -12.45
N ILE A 33 0.70 -1.12 -11.33
CA ILE A 33 2.02 -1.77 -11.19
C ILE A 33 1.85 -3.22 -10.78
N ASP A 34 2.88 -4.03 -10.98
CA ASP A 34 2.87 -5.44 -10.54
C ASP A 34 2.80 -5.59 -9.02
N GLY A 35 2.19 -6.69 -8.57
CA GLY A 35 2.02 -6.95 -7.13
C GLY A 35 3.34 -7.01 -6.35
N LYS A 36 4.44 -7.38 -7.01
CA LYS A 36 5.78 -7.37 -6.40
C LYS A 36 6.25 -5.95 -6.11
N GLU A 37 6.18 -5.05 -7.10
CA GLU A 37 6.56 -3.64 -6.94
C GLU A 37 5.67 -2.94 -5.90
N ALA A 38 4.36 -3.21 -5.93
CA ALA A 38 3.42 -2.71 -4.94
C ALA A 38 3.80 -3.13 -3.51
N LYS A 39 4.13 -4.42 -3.32
CA LYS A 39 4.54 -4.94 -2.01
C LYS A 39 5.85 -4.31 -1.54
N GLU A 40 6.85 -4.21 -2.40
CA GLU A 40 8.14 -3.58 -2.07
C GLU A 40 7.95 -2.12 -1.64
N TYR A 41 7.10 -1.36 -2.33
CA TYR A 41 6.78 0.03 -1.95
C TYR A 41 6.11 0.12 -0.57
N LEU A 42 5.07 -0.70 -0.34
CA LEU A 42 4.32 -0.68 0.92
C LEU A 42 5.18 -1.15 2.10
N ASP A 43 6.07 -2.12 1.90
CA ASP A 43 7.01 -2.60 2.90
C ASP A 43 7.97 -1.49 3.37
N GLN A 44 8.53 -0.73 2.42
CA GLN A 44 9.35 0.44 2.73
C GLN A 44 8.57 1.50 3.51
N LYS A 45 7.32 1.78 3.11
CA LYS A 45 6.46 2.72 3.85
C LYS A 45 6.07 2.20 5.22
N ALA A 46 5.87 0.91 5.38
CA ALA A 46 5.58 0.32 6.68
C ALA A 46 6.73 0.53 7.67
N ILE A 47 7.98 0.39 7.21
CA ILE A 47 9.17 0.69 8.03
C ILE A 47 9.24 2.19 8.35
N GLU A 48 9.05 3.06 7.35
CA GLU A 48 9.11 4.53 7.49
C GLU A 48 8.10 5.06 8.53
N PHE A 49 6.88 4.51 8.52
CA PHE A 49 5.77 4.97 9.36
C PHE A 49 5.48 4.08 10.56
N ASN A 50 6.29 3.05 10.83
CA ASN A 50 6.02 2.03 11.84
C ASN A 50 4.61 1.41 11.71
N ALA A 51 4.20 1.12 10.47
CA ALA A 51 2.94 0.46 10.19
C ALA A 51 2.97 -0.99 10.64
N THR A 52 1.80 -1.53 10.96
CA THR A 52 1.60 -2.95 11.23
C THR A 52 1.01 -3.63 10.01
N PHE A 53 1.19 -4.94 9.89
CA PHE A 53 0.55 -5.72 8.83
C PHE A 53 -0.20 -6.91 9.42
N GLU A 54 -1.34 -7.22 8.82
CA GLU A 54 -2.17 -8.36 9.17
C GLU A 54 -2.51 -9.16 7.92
N ALA A 55 -2.65 -10.47 8.10
CA ALA A 55 -3.23 -11.32 7.07
C ALA A 55 -4.75 -11.13 7.05
N SER A 56 -5.31 -10.81 5.88
CA SER A 56 -6.74 -10.84 5.63
C SER A 56 -7.23 -12.29 5.52
N GLU A 57 -8.46 -12.56 5.94
CA GLU A 57 -9.11 -13.87 5.78
C GLU A 57 -9.17 -14.35 4.32
N SER A 58 -9.11 -13.44 3.35
CA SER A 58 -9.04 -13.77 1.92
C SER A 58 -7.62 -14.09 1.42
N GLY A 59 -6.63 -14.19 2.31
CA GLY A 59 -5.24 -14.53 1.98
C GLY A 59 -4.37 -13.35 1.52
N GLY A 60 -4.82 -12.11 1.74
CA GLY A 60 -4.07 -10.88 1.40
C GLY A 60 -3.31 -10.29 2.59
N ILE A 61 -2.38 -9.36 2.33
CA ILE A 61 -1.72 -8.55 3.37
C ILE A 61 -2.41 -7.18 3.44
N ILE A 62 -2.82 -6.79 4.65
CA ILE A 62 -3.35 -5.47 4.97
C ILE A 62 -2.28 -4.73 5.78
N TYR A 63 -1.84 -3.58 5.29
CA TYR A 63 -1.00 -2.65 6.03
C TYR A 63 -1.88 -1.64 6.77
N LYS A 64 -1.61 -1.41 8.05
CA LYS A 64 -2.28 -0.43 8.90
C LYS A 64 -1.26 0.60 9.39
N PHE A 65 -1.45 1.84 8.95
CA PHE A 65 -0.59 2.97 9.28
C PHE A 65 -1.17 3.73 10.50
N PRO A 66 -0.33 4.11 11.49
CA PRO A 66 -0.77 4.85 12.68
C PRO A 66 -1.24 6.28 12.36
#